data_AF-A0A833ALK3-F1
#
_entry.id   AF-A0A833ALK3-F1
#
_cell.length_a   1.000
_cell.length_b   1.000
_cell.length_c   1.000
_cell.angle_alpha   90.00
_cell.angle_beta   90.00
_cell.angle_gamma   90.00
#
_symmetry.space_group_name_H-M   'P 1'
#
loop_
_entity.id
_entity.type
_entity.pdbx_description
1 polymer ?
#
loop_
_entity_poly.entity_id
_entity_poly.type
_entity_poly.pdbx_seq_one_letter_code
_entity_poly.pdbx_strand_id
1 'polypeptide(L)'
;TYTPDAAKATALLGNTDKAYNQVWHLPTAGNPMTGKEWIEVIAKEMGQKPKYQVASRFIIKLLGLFVPIMREMPEMMYQYEGEYVFHSDKFEKAFDLKPTPYMEGIREIVDADYRKLHSA
;
A
#
# COMPACT_ATOMS: atom_id res chain seq x y z
N THR A 1 0.55 -3.72 2.18
CA THR A 1 1.49 -4.28 3.18
C THR A 1 2.29 -3.16 3.79
N TYR A 2 2.43 -3.11 5.12
CA TYR A 2 3.25 -2.09 5.77
C TYR A 2 4.74 -2.49 5.69
N THR A 3 5.60 -1.58 5.23
CA THR A 3 7.00 -1.91 4.92
C THR A 3 7.80 -2.47 6.10
N PRO A 4 7.69 -1.92 7.33
CA PRO A 4 8.33 -2.51 8.50
C PRO A 4 7.90 -3.94 8.81
N ASP A 5 6.63 -4.29 8.59
CA ASP A 5 6.15 -5.66 8.78
C ASP A 5 6.69 -6.60 7.69
N ALA A 6 6.72 -6.14 6.44
CA ALA A 6 7.37 -6.88 5.37
C ALA A 6 8.84 -7.15 5.69
N ALA A 7 9.58 -6.16 6.18
CA ALA A 7 10.99 -6.34 6.54
C ALA A 7 11.17 -7.39 7.65
N LYS A 8 10.39 -7.31 8.73
CA LYS A 8 10.40 -8.32 9.81
C LYS A 8 10.05 -9.71 9.28
N ALA A 9 9.02 -9.79 8.44
CA ALA A 9 8.57 -11.04 7.86
C ALA A 9 9.62 -11.66 6.94
N THR A 10 10.26 -10.87 6.07
CA THR A 10 11.35 -11.34 5.21
C THR A 10 12.52 -11.85 6.05
N ALA A 11 12.88 -11.16 7.14
CA ALA A 11 13.92 -11.63 8.05
C ALA A 11 13.53 -12.97 8.71
N LEU A 12 12.28 -13.13 9.15
CA LEU A 12 11.79 -14.40 9.72
C LEU A 12 11.86 -15.55 8.71
N LEU A 13 11.42 -15.33 7.47
CA LEU A 13 11.49 -16.32 6.41
C LEU A 13 12.94 -16.74 6.11
N GLY A 14 13.85 -15.76 6.03
CA GLY A 14 15.26 -16.02 5.76
C GLY A 14 15.96 -16.84 6.85
N ASN A 15 15.46 -16.80 8.08
CA ASN A 15 16.02 -17.49 9.25
C ASN A 15 15.22 -18.72 9.71
N THR A 16 14.30 -19.23 8.87
CA THR A 16 13.45 -20.38 9.22
C THR A 16 13.55 -21.47 8.16
N ASP A 17 14.17 -22.61 8.49
CA ASP A 17 14.37 -23.72 7.54
C ASP A 17 13.07 -24.21 6.89
N LYS A 18 11.98 -24.26 7.67
CA LYS A 18 10.66 -24.70 7.19
C LYS A 18 10.00 -23.71 6.22
N ALA A 19 10.53 -22.49 6.08
CA ALA A 19 9.99 -21.46 5.19
C ALA A 19 10.41 -21.66 3.73
N TYR A 20 11.51 -22.38 3.47
CA TYR A 20 12.01 -22.61 2.12
C TYR A 20 11.05 -23.47 1.28
N ASN A 21 11.14 -23.31 -0.04
CA ASN A 21 10.29 -23.99 -1.03
C ASN A 21 8.78 -23.74 -0.84
N GLN A 22 8.43 -22.59 -0.26
CA GLN A 22 7.05 -22.18 -0.06
C GLN A 22 6.82 -20.77 -0.59
N VAL A 23 5.59 -20.52 -1.07
CA VAL A 23 5.11 -19.17 -1.38
C VAL A 23 4.51 -18.57 -0.12
N TRP A 24 4.90 -17.32 0.17
CA TRP A 24 4.45 -16.57 1.33
C TRP A 24 3.91 -15.21 0.90
N HIS A 25 2.72 -14.89 1.40
CA HIS A 25 2.16 -13.56 1.36
C HIS A 25 2.58 -12.83 2.63
N LEU A 26 3.29 -11.71 2.49
CA LEU A 26 3.77 -10.97 3.65
C LEU A 26 2.61 -10.30 4.40
N PRO A 27 2.75 -10.08 5.72
CA PRO A 27 1.70 -9.54 6.58
C PRO A 27 1.03 -8.31 5.97
N THR A 28 -0.28 -8.39 5.77
CA THR A 28 -1.07 -7.34 5.16
C THR A 28 -2.39 -7.19 5.90
N ALA A 29 -2.68 -5.99 6.38
CA ALA A 29 -3.94 -5.72 7.06
C ALA A 29 -5.14 -6.03 6.14
N GLY A 30 -6.12 -6.77 6.66
CA GLY A 30 -7.33 -7.09 5.93
C GLY A 30 -8.24 -5.88 5.69
N ASN A 31 -9.24 -6.06 4.83
CA ASN A 31 -10.25 -5.04 4.48
C ASN A 31 -9.63 -3.73 3.95
N PRO A 32 -8.93 -3.78 2.79
CA PRO A 32 -8.32 -2.59 2.22
C PRO A 32 -9.37 -1.51 1.92
N MET A 33 -9.01 -0.26 2.22
CA MET A 33 -9.80 0.91 1.83
C MET A 33 -9.82 1.08 0.31
N THR A 34 -10.89 1.68 -0.20
CA THR A 34 -10.93 2.19 -1.57
C THR A 34 -9.94 3.35 -1.74
N GLY A 35 -9.54 3.65 -2.98
CA GLY A 35 -8.63 4.77 -3.26
C GLY A 35 -9.14 6.11 -2.74
N LYS A 36 -10.46 6.33 -2.73
CA LYS A 36 -11.08 7.54 -2.16
C LYS A 36 -10.87 7.60 -0.64
N GLU A 37 -11.20 6.51 0.07
CA GLU A 37 -11.07 6.44 1.53
C GLU A 37 -9.62 6.61 1.98
N TRP A 38 -8.65 6.04 1.24
CA TRP A 38 -7.23 6.27 1.46
C TRP A 38 -6.87 7.76 1.45
N ILE A 39 -7.32 8.50 0.43
CA ILE A 39 -7.07 9.94 0.30
C ILE A 39 -7.70 10.71 1.46
N GLU A 40 -8.94 10.38 1.82
CA GLU A 40 -9.66 11.06 2.91
C GLU A 40 -9.00 10.84 4.27
N VAL A 41 -8.61 9.60 4.58
CA VAL A 41 -7.98 9.23 5.85
C VAL A 41 -6.59 9.84 5.98
N ILE A 42 -5.76 9.76 4.94
CA ILE A 42 -4.40 10.31 4.96
C ILE A 42 -4.46 11.85 5.06
N ALA A 43 -5.31 12.51 4.26
CA ALA A 43 -5.46 13.96 4.32
C ALA A 43 -5.90 14.42 5.72
N LYS A 44 -6.81 13.66 6.36
CA LYS A 44 -7.23 13.93 7.74
C LYS A 44 -6.07 13.83 8.73
N GLU A 45 -5.25 12.78 8.67
CA GLU A 45 -4.09 12.60 9.55
C GLU A 45 -3.02 13.69 9.34
N MET A 46 -2.91 14.19 8.10
CA MET A 46 -2.04 15.33 7.75
C MET A 46 -2.62 16.70 8.14
N GLY A 47 -3.88 16.78 8.61
CA GLY A 47 -4.56 18.05 8.89
C GLY A 47 -4.92 18.86 7.63
N GLN A 48 -5.08 18.20 6.48
CA GLN A 48 -5.35 18.80 5.18
C GLN A 48 -6.74 18.46 4.65
N LYS A 49 -7.23 19.25 3.69
CA LYS A 49 -8.48 18.94 2.97
C LYS A 49 -8.18 17.96 1.82
N PRO A 50 -8.92 16.84 1.71
CA PRO A 50 -8.73 15.91 0.61
C PRO A 50 -9.11 16.58 -0.72
N LYS A 51 -8.29 16.36 -1.75
CA LYS A 51 -8.54 16.81 -3.13
C LYS A 51 -8.15 15.70 -4.09
N TYR A 52 -9.08 15.28 -4.93
CA TYR A 52 -8.84 14.23 -5.92
C TYR A 52 -9.76 14.39 -7.13
N GLN A 53 -9.34 13.80 -8.25
CA GLN A 53 -10.12 13.73 -9.49
C GLN A 53 -9.93 12.35 -10.11
N VAL A 54 -10.97 11.86 -10.79
CA VAL A 54 -10.90 10.57 -11.49
C VAL A 54 -10.47 10.82 -12.94
N ALA A 55 -9.33 10.24 -13.33
CA ALA A 55 -8.85 10.28 -14.70
C ALA A 55 -9.35 9.03 -15.46
N SER A 56 -10.12 9.24 -16.53
CA SER A 56 -10.56 8.15 -17.39
C SER A 56 -9.40 7.58 -18.21
N ARG A 57 -9.54 6.33 -18.70
CA ARG A 57 -8.60 5.70 -19.66
C ARG A 57 -8.22 6.64 -20.81
N PHE A 58 -9.18 7.43 -21.31
CA PHE A 58 -8.96 8.41 -22.36
C PHE A 58 -8.05 9.56 -21.92
N ILE A 59 -8.33 10.15 -20.74
CA ILE A 59 -7.51 11.22 -20.17
C ILE A 59 -6.08 10.73 -19.93
N ILE A 60 -5.90 9.51 -19.39
CA ILE A 60 -4.58 8.90 -19.18
C ILE A 60 -3.81 8.78 -20.50
N LYS A 61 -4.45 8.28 -21.57
CA LYS A 61 -3.82 8.17 -22.90
C LYS A 61 -3.37 9.51 -23.46
N LEU A 62 -4.20 10.56 -23.31
CA LEU A 62 -3.83 11.91 -23.75
C LEU A 62 -2.64 12.46 -22.95
N LEU A 63 -2.63 12.27 -21.63
CA LEU A 63 -1.50 12.68 -20.79
C LEU A 63 -0.22 11.93 -21.15
N GLY A 64 -0.32 10.67 -21.58
CA GLY A 64 0.80 9.85 -22.04
C GLY A 64 1.52 10.38 -23.29
N LEU A 65 0.91 11.32 -24.04
CA LEU A 65 1.59 11.99 -25.16
C LEU A 65 2.66 12.98 -24.69
N PHE A 66 2.52 13.50 -23.46
CA PHE A 66 3.38 14.55 -22.91
C PHE A 66 4.19 14.08 -21.70
N VAL A 67 3.67 13.10 -20.97
CA VAL A 67 4.25 12.60 -19.71
C VAL A 67 4.63 11.13 -19.88
N PRO A 68 5.94 10.79 -19.99
CA PRO A 68 6.39 9.42 -20.27
C PRO A 68 5.83 8.37 -19.31
N ILE A 69 5.78 8.66 -18.00
CA ILE A 69 5.24 7.72 -17.02
C ILE A 69 3.75 7.44 -17.24
N MET A 70 2.98 8.41 -17.74
CA MET A 70 1.55 8.23 -18.04
C MET A 70 1.33 7.43 -19.32
N ARG A 71 2.34 7.28 -20.18
CA ARG A 71 2.25 6.49 -21.42
C ARG A 71 2.13 5.00 -21.13
N GLU A 72 2.77 4.54 -20.06
CA GLU A 72 2.80 3.14 -19.63
C GLU A 72 1.59 2.77 -18.74
N MET A 73 0.92 3.77 -18.14
CA MET A 73 -0.21 3.56 -17.23
C MET A 73 -1.41 2.80 -17.83
N PRO A 74 -1.83 3.00 -19.10
CA PRO A 74 -2.97 2.27 -19.68
C PRO A 74 -2.83 0.75 -19.62
N GLU A 75 -1.61 0.23 -19.74
CA GLU A 75 -1.31 -1.20 -19.65
C GLU A 75 -1.42 -1.73 -18.23
N MET A 76 -1.21 -0.87 -17.22
CA MET A 76 -1.32 -1.23 -15.81
C MET A 76 -2.74 -1.03 -15.24
N MET A 77 -3.65 -0.42 -16.00
CA MET A 77 -5.00 -0.09 -15.53
C MET A 77 -5.83 -1.31 -15.14
N TYR A 78 -5.52 -2.51 -15.62
CA TYR A 78 -6.22 -3.74 -15.21
C TYR A 78 -6.18 -3.97 -13.70
N GLN A 79 -5.11 -3.52 -13.02
CA GLN A 79 -4.99 -3.67 -11.56
C GLN A 79 -6.01 -2.84 -10.79
N TYR A 80 -6.58 -1.81 -11.43
CA TYR A 80 -7.57 -0.92 -10.83
C TYR A 80 -9.01 -1.26 -11.23
N GLU A 81 -9.22 -2.26 -12.09
CA GLU A 81 -10.56 -2.63 -12.60
C GLU A 81 -11.26 -3.70 -11.77
N GLY A 82 -10.53 -4.41 -10.90
CA GLY A 82 -11.07 -5.45 -10.03
C GLY A 82 -10.72 -5.23 -8.57
N GLU A 83 -11.48 -5.89 -7.69
CA GLU A 83 -11.15 -5.95 -6.27
C GLU A 83 -9.89 -6.81 -6.07
N TYR A 84 -8.82 -6.18 -5.60
CA TYR A 84 -7.59 -6.88 -5.24
C TYR A 84 -7.47 -6.98 -3.72
N VAL A 85 -8.09 -8.01 -3.14
CA VAL A 85 -8.03 -8.28 -1.70
C VAL A 85 -6.97 -9.35 -1.42
N PHE A 86 -5.96 -8.96 -0.66
CA PHE A 86 -4.81 -9.80 -0.35
C PHE A 86 -4.93 -10.37 1.07
N HIS A 87 -4.62 -11.66 1.23
CA HIS A 87 -4.66 -12.36 2.52
C HIS A 87 -3.31 -12.96 2.88
N SER A 88 -2.89 -12.75 4.13
CA SER A 88 -1.63 -13.25 4.70
C SER A 88 -1.80 -14.34 5.76
N ASP A 89 -3.00 -14.92 5.89
CA ASP A 89 -3.37 -15.95 6.88
C ASP A 89 -2.32 -17.06 7.05
N LYS A 90 -1.72 -17.54 5.95
CA LYS A 90 -0.69 -18.57 5.99
C LYS A 90 0.53 -18.11 6.80
N PHE A 91 1.00 -16.90 6.53
CA PHE A 91 2.14 -16.32 7.24
C PHE A 91 1.77 -16.03 8.69
N GLU A 92 0.63 -15.38 8.92
CA GLU A 92 0.17 -15.00 10.25
C GLU A 92 0.04 -16.21 11.19
N LYS A 93 -0.52 -17.32 10.70
CA LYS A 93 -0.64 -18.57 11.46
C LYS A 93 0.70 -19.27 11.69
N ALA A 94 1.63 -19.20 10.73
CA ALA A 94 2.91 -19.89 10.82
C ALA A 94 3.89 -19.19 11.77
N PHE A 95 3.82 -17.86 11.88
CA PHE A 95 4.79 -17.04 12.61
C PHE A 95 4.20 -16.25 13.78
N ASP A 96 2.90 -16.42 14.07
CA ASP A 96 2.15 -15.70 15.12
C ASP A 96 2.36 -14.17 15.08
N LEU A 97 2.42 -13.63 13.87
CA LEU A 97 2.65 -12.21 13.60
C LEU A 97 1.41 -11.63 12.96
N LYS A 98 0.87 -10.56 13.56
CA LYS A 98 -0.28 -9.83 13.03
C LYS A 98 0.18 -8.58 12.27
N PRO A 99 -0.42 -8.26 11.11
CA PRO A 99 -0.09 -7.05 10.39
C PRO A 99 -0.47 -5.80 11.18
N THR A 100 0.34 -4.76 11.04
CA THR A 100 0.05 -3.42 11.56
C THR A 100 -1.24 -2.89 10.92
N PRO A 101 -2.22 -2.44 11.71
CA PRO A 101 -3.46 -1.85 11.19
C PRO A 101 -3.18 -0.62 10.32
N TYR A 102 -4.01 -0.41 9.28
CA TYR A 102 -3.84 0.71 8.36
C TYR A 102 -3.73 2.08 9.05
N MET A 103 -4.59 2.36 10.03
CA MET A 103 -4.59 3.65 10.73
C MET A 103 -3.30 3.89 11.52
N GLU A 104 -2.70 2.84 12.06
CA GLU A 104 -1.44 2.92 12.79
C GLU A 104 -0.30 3.20 11.82
N GLY A 105 -0.20 2.44 10.73
CA GLY A 105 0.80 2.68 9.69
C GLY A 105 0.68 4.08 9.05
N ILE A 106 -0.54 4.56 8.80
CA ILE A 106 -0.76 5.93 8.28
C ILE A 106 -0.22 6.98 9.26
N ARG A 107 -0.52 6.85 10.56
CA ARG A 107 -0.02 7.77 11.58
C ARG A 107 1.50 7.77 11.64
N GLU A 108 2.12 6.59 11.69
CA GLU A 108 3.58 6.46 11.76
C GLU A 108 4.26 7.12 10.55
N ILE A 109 3.72 6.92 9.33
CA ILE A 109 4.28 7.53 8.12
C ILE A 109 4.05 9.04 8.08
N VAL A 110 2.87 9.53 8.44
CA VAL A 110 2.62 10.98 8.49
C VAL A 110 3.54 11.65 9.52
N ASP A 111 3.76 11.01 10.66
CA ASP A 111 4.67 11.51 11.70
C ASP A 111 6.13 11.52 11.23
N ALA A 112 6.55 10.42 10.59
CA ALA A 112 7.93 10.24 10.15
C ALA A 112 8.28 11.14 8.96
N ASP A 113 7.40 11.25 7.97
CA ASP A 113 7.72 11.83 6.66
C ASP A 113 7.10 13.21 6.47
N TYR A 114 5.84 13.40 6.86
CA TYR A 114 5.15 14.68 6.62
C TYR A 114 5.46 15.71 7.70
N ARG A 115 5.27 15.38 8.98
CA ARG A 115 5.43 16.36 10.07
C ARG A 115 6.88 16.82 10.20
N LYS A 116 7.86 15.93 10.05
CA LYS A 116 9.29 16.30 10.07
C LYS A 116 9.65 17.33 9.00
N LEU A 117 9.10 17.21 7.80
CA LEU A 117 9.34 18.15 6.69
C LEU A 117 8.71 19.52 6.92
N HIS A 118 7.66 19.61 7.74
CA HIS A 118 6.90 20.84 7.99
C HIS A 118 7.18 21.45 9.38
N SER A 119 8.10 20.86 10.15
CA SER A 119 8.61 21.38 11.42
C SER A 119 9.95 22.12 11.30
N ALA A 120 10.51 22.22 10.09
CA ALA A 120 11.72 22.98 9.75
C ALA A 120 11.35 24.28 9.01
#